data_AF-A0A956W2G3-F1
#
_entry.id   AF-A0A956W2G3-F1
#
_cell.length_a   1.000
_cell.length_b   1.000
_cell.length_c   1.000
_cell.angle_alpha   90.00
_cell.angle_beta   90.00
_cell.angle_gamma   90.00
#
_symmetry.space_group_name_H-M   'P 1'
#
loop_
_entity.id
_entity.type
_entity.pdbx_description
1 polymer ?
#
loop_
_entity_poly.entity_id
_entity_poly.type
_entity_poly.pdbx_seq_one_letter_code
_entity_poly.pdbx_strand_id
1 'polypeptide(L)'
;MEPNSFYFDVKRDDNGQRYLEVFTTGVPLQRMPLLNKGTAFTLEERRLLDLEGLMPPHVATLESQKSRVYRRFKVQHDPLQQHIYLRSLQDRNEVLFYALLVDHLEEMLPIIYTPTVGEAVQLFSDIYRLPRGLAISTENMDEAELAVGNFPFNDVRLAVATDSSAILGIGDQGFGGMAIAIGKLSIYTAAGGLGPDKTLPVELDVGTDREDLVVDPLYLGVRHSRIHGDEYFHLIDRFVEAITARYPDIIVQWEDFSKDTAFAVLERYRKRLPS
;
A
#
# COMPACT_ATOMS: atom_id res chain seq x y z
N MET A 1 1.71 9.08 -24.29
CA MET A 1 1.91 8.82 -22.86
C MET A 1 2.29 7.36 -22.74
N GLU A 2 3.28 7.05 -21.91
CA GLU A 2 3.58 5.67 -21.57
C GLU A 2 2.40 5.05 -20.79
N PRO A 3 2.15 3.75 -20.93
CA PRO A 3 1.14 3.07 -20.14
C PRO A 3 1.37 3.24 -18.64
N ASN A 4 0.29 3.21 -17.86
CA ASN A 4 0.38 3.27 -16.40
C ASN A 4 1.26 2.16 -15.80
N SER A 5 1.33 0.98 -16.43
CA SER A 5 2.17 -0.14 -16.00
C SER A 5 2.53 -1.02 -17.18
N PHE A 6 3.55 -1.87 -17.03
CA PHE A 6 3.82 -2.95 -17.99
C PHE A 6 2.65 -3.94 -18.14
N TYR A 7 1.77 -4.01 -17.14
CA TYR A 7 0.69 -5.01 -17.10
C TYR A 7 -0.68 -4.48 -17.54
N PHE A 8 -0.90 -3.17 -17.47
CA PHE A 8 -2.17 -2.55 -17.84
C PHE A 8 -2.02 -1.04 -18.08
N ASP A 9 -3.00 -0.48 -18.77
CA ASP A 9 -3.19 0.96 -18.88
C ASP A 9 -4.62 1.38 -18.50
N VAL A 10 -4.77 2.65 -18.15
CA VAL A 10 -6.07 3.25 -17.82
C VAL A 10 -6.62 3.98 -19.04
N LYS A 11 -7.69 3.46 -19.63
CA LYS A 11 -8.32 4.02 -20.83
C LYS A 11 -9.75 4.50 -20.57
N ARG A 12 -10.30 5.22 -21.54
CA ARG A 12 -11.71 5.62 -21.58
C ARG A 12 -12.32 5.14 -22.89
N ASP A 13 -13.56 4.65 -22.83
CA ASP A 13 -14.33 4.31 -24.03
C ASP A 13 -14.93 5.57 -24.69
N ASP A 14 -15.68 5.38 -25.77
CA ASP A 14 -16.34 6.46 -26.52
C ASP A 14 -17.36 7.24 -25.67
N ASN A 15 -17.86 6.66 -24.58
CA ASN A 15 -18.76 7.30 -23.62
C ASN A 15 -18.00 7.98 -22.47
N GLY A 16 -16.66 7.95 -22.49
CA GLY A 16 -15.80 8.49 -21.44
C GLY A 16 -15.69 7.60 -20.20
N GLN A 17 -16.25 6.39 -20.22
CA GLN A 17 -16.19 5.46 -19.09
C GLN A 17 -14.79 4.86 -18.96
N ARG A 18 -14.23 4.97 -17.75
CA ARG A 18 -12.89 4.45 -17.43
C ARG A 18 -12.90 2.92 -17.42
N TYR A 19 -11.91 2.31 -18.08
CA TYR A 19 -11.62 0.88 -17.98
C TYR A 19 -10.11 0.63 -17.91
N LEU A 20 -9.73 -0.57 -17.48
CA LEU A 20 -8.34 -1.03 -17.50
C LEU A 20 -8.14 -1.91 -18.73
N GLU A 21 -7.28 -1.47 -19.63
CA GLU A 21 -6.79 -2.32 -20.72
C GLU A 21 -5.64 -3.16 -20.19
N VAL A 22 -5.73 -4.47 -20.30
CA VAL A 22 -4.74 -5.40 -19.73
C VAL A 22 -3.79 -5.93 -20.78
N PHE A 23 -2.52 -6.07 -20.41
CA PHE A 23 -1.44 -6.59 -21.27
C PHE A 23 -0.90 -7.94 -20.78
N THR A 24 -1.56 -8.53 -19.78
CA THR A 24 -1.25 -9.83 -19.20
C THR A 24 -2.50 -10.71 -19.16
N THR A 25 -2.34 -12.02 -19.26
CA THR A 25 -3.43 -13.01 -19.20
C THR A 25 -3.10 -14.11 -18.18
N GLY A 26 -4.00 -15.10 -18.03
CA GLY A 26 -3.77 -16.31 -17.26
C GLY A 26 -3.51 -16.10 -15.76
N VAL A 27 -2.67 -16.96 -15.19
CA VAL A 27 -2.29 -16.92 -13.77
C VAL A 27 -1.63 -15.59 -13.36
N PRO A 28 -0.72 -14.99 -14.15
CA PRO A 28 -0.17 -13.67 -13.83
C PRO A 28 -1.25 -12.59 -13.62
N LEU A 29 -2.26 -12.52 -14.49
CA LEU A 29 -3.37 -11.57 -14.33
C LEU A 29 -4.13 -11.79 -13.02
N GLN A 30 -4.38 -13.05 -12.63
CA GLN A 30 -5.08 -13.39 -11.38
C GLN A 30 -4.29 -13.00 -10.12
N ARG A 31 -2.96 -12.87 -10.22
CA ARG A 31 -2.08 -12.47 -9.12
C ARG A 31 -1.98 -10.96 -8.97
N MET A 32 -2.51 -10.18 -9.91
CA MET A 32 -2.51 -8.73 -9.85
C MET A 32 -3.80 -8.21 -9.20
N PRO A 33 -3.74 -7.62 -7.99
CA PRO A 33 -4.95 -7.31 -7.23
C PRO A 33 -5.89 -6.30 -7.90
N LEU A 34 -5.34 -5.37 -8.68
CA LEU A 34 -6.11 -4.39 -9.46
C LEU A 34 -6.83 -5.00 -10.67
N LEU A 35 -6.30 -6.09 -11.23
CA LEU A 35 -6.83 -6.71 -12.44
C LEU A 35 -7.73 -7.92 -12.13
N ASN A 36 -7.52 -8.55 -10.98
CA ASN A 36 -8.20 -9.77 -10.59
C ASN A 36 -9.66 -9.52 -10.20
N LYS A 37 -10.60 -9.94 -11.05
CA LYS A 37 -12.05 -9.94 -10.76
C LYS A 37 -12.51 -11.19 -10.01
N GLY A 38 -11.63 -12.18 -9.80
CA GLY A 38 -11.97 -13.47 -9.22
C GLY A 38 -13.11 -14.15 -9.98
N THR A 39 -14.13 -14.62 -9.27
CA THR A 39 -15.30 -15.27 -9.89
C THR A 39 -16.20 -14.35 -10.73
N ALA A 40 -15.91 -13.05 -10.79
CA ALA A 40 -16.68 -12.08 -11.58
C ALA A 40 -16.18 -11.91 -13.01
N PHE A 41 -15.09 -12.58 -13.41
CA PHE A 41 -14.76 -12.68 -14.84
C PHE A 41 -15.91 -13.35 -15.60
N THR A 42 -16.39 -12.67 -16.65
CA THR A 42 -17.42 -13.21 -17.54
C THR A 42 -16.89 -14.42 -18.31
N LEU A 43 -17.78 -15.23 -18.90
CA LEU A 43 -17.35 -16.36 -19.73
C LEU A 43 -16.52 -15.91 -20.94
N GLU A 44 -16.81 -14.73 -21.48
CA GLU A 44 -16.04 -14.14 -22.57
C GLU A 44 -14.65 -13.69 -22.10
N GLU A 45 -14.57 -12.96 -20.98
CA GLU A 45 -13.29 -12.56 -20.39
C GLU A 45 -12.44 -13.77 -20.05
N ARG A 46 -13.03 -14.85 -19.54
CA ARG A 46 -12.28 -16.08 -19.25
C ARG A 46 -11.64 -16.69 -20.48
N ARG A 47 -12.31 -16.65 -21.64
CA ARG A 47 -11.75 -17.13 -22.91
C ARG A 47 -10.68 -16.19 -23.46
N LEU A 48 -10.95 -14.89 -23.44
CA LEU A 48 -10.04 -13.86 -23.97
C LEU A 48 -8.77 -13.70 -23.13
N LEU A 49 -8.84 -14.00 -21.83
CA LEU A 49 -7.75 -13.80 -20.87
C LEU A 49 -7.12 -15.13 -20.40
N ASP A 50 -7.32 -16.24 -21.11
CA ASP A 50 -6.75 -17.56 -20.78
C ASP A 50 -7.06 -18.05 -19.35
N LEU A 51 -8.30 -17.85 -18.89
CA LEU A 51 -8.76 -18.21 -17.54
C LEU A 51 -9.75 -19.38 -17.52
N GLU A 52 -10.14 -19.90 -18.68
CA GLU A 52 -11.06 -21.03 -18.80
C GLU A 52 -10.50 -22.25 -18.03
N GLY A 53 -11.31 -22.83 -17.14
CA GLY A 53 -10.90 -23.94 -16.27
C GLY A 53 -10.08 -23.55 -15.03
N LEU A 54 -9.66 -22.30 -14.87
CA LEU A 54 -8.83 -21.84 -13.73
C LEU A 54 -9.64 -21.32 -12.54
N MET A 55 -10.98 -21.36 -12.60
CA MET A 55 -11.86 -20.85 -11.56
C MET A 55 -13.21 -21.59 -11.53
N PRO A 56 -14.00 -21.47 -10.45
CA PRO A 56 -15.33 -22.08 -10.39
C PRO A 56 -16.21 -21.70 -11.59
N PRO A 57 -17.07 -22.61 -12.09
CA PRO A 57 -17.84 -22.40 -13.33
C PRO A 57 -18.90 -21.30 -13.19
N HIS A 58 -19.38 -21.04 -11.97
CA HIS A 58 -20.34 -19.98 -11.73
C HIS A 58 -19.70 -18.59 -11.87
N VAL A 59 -20.31 -17.73 -12.70
CA VAL A 59 -19.98 -16.30 -12.80
C VAL A 59 -20.75 -15.55 -11.72
N ALA A 60 -20.05 -15.00 -10.74
CA ALA A 60 -20.66 -14.26 -9.64
C ALA A 60 -20.73 -12.77 -9.95
N THR A 61 -21.77 -12.08 -9.47
CA THR A 61 -21.80 -10.61 -9.47
C THR A 61 -20.90 -10.04 -8.38
N LEU A 62 -20.50 -8.77 -8.51
CA LEU A 62 -19.76 -8.06 -7.46
C LEU A 62 -20.51 -8.09 -6.12
N GLU A 63 -21.84 -7.90 -6.13
CA GLU A 63 -22.70 -8.00 -4.94
C GLU A 63 -22.64 -9.38 -4.25
N SER A 64 -22.63 -10.45 -5.05
CA SER A 64 -22.51 -11.82 -4.53
C SER A 64 -21.12 -12.05 -3.93
N GLN A 65 -20.07 -11.49 -4.56
CA GLN A 65 -18.72 -11.54 -4.01
C GLN A 65 -18.62 -10.77 -2.69
N LYS A 66 -19.15 -9.54 -2.61
CA LYS A 66 -19.23 -8.71 -1.39
C LYS A 66 -19.93 -9.49 -0.28
N SER A 67 -21.10 -10.05 -0.55
CA SER A 67 -21.86 -10.86 0.42
C SER A 67 -21.04 -12.03 0.98
N ARG A 68 -20.28 -12.73 0.13
CA ARG A 68 -19.42 -13.85 0.54
C ARG A 68 -18.26 -13.39 1.41
N VAL A 69 -17.58 -12.30 1.03
CA VAL A 69 -16.43 -11.81 1.79
C VAL A 69 -16.85 -11.12 3.09
N TYR A 70 -18.01 -10.45 3.12
CA TYR A 70 -18.60 -9.87 4.32
C TYR A 70 -19.00 -10.95 5.33
N ARG A 71 -19.66 -12.03 4.88
CA ARG A 71 -19.96 -13.17 5.76
C ARG A 71 -18.71 -13.73 6.44
N ARG A 72 -17.60 -13.81 5.69
CA ARG A 72 -16.32 -14.28 6.23
C ARG A 72 -15.68 -13.25 7.18
N PHE A 73 -15.81 -11.96 6.91
CA PHE A 73 -15.38 -10.89 7.82
C PHE A 73 -16.12 -10.99 9.18
N LYS A 74 -17.44 -11.18 9.18
CA LYS A 74 -18.25 -11.26 10.41
C LYS A 74 -17.95 -12.46 11.31
N VAL A 75 -17.31 -13.52 10.80
CA VAL A 75 -16.95 -14.69 11.62
C VAL A 75 -15.52 -14.63 12.19
N GLN A 76 -14.74 -13.61 11.83
CA GLN A 76 -13.43 -13.39 12.45
C GLN A 76 -13.62 -13.10 13.94
N HIS A 77 -12.74 -13.65 14.76
CA HIS A 77 -12.93 -13.68 16.22
C HIS A 77 -12.64 -12.35 16.91
N ASP A 78 -11.67 -11.61 16.40
CA ASP A 78 -11.20 -10.35 16.99
C ASP A 78 -10.86 -9.31 15.90
N PRO A 79 -10.68 -8.03 16.28
CA PRO A 79 -10.36 -6.96 15.33
C PRO A 79 -9.06 -7.19 14.54
N LEU A 80 -8.03 -7.79 15.14
CA LEU A 80 -6.78 -8.07 14.44
C LEU A 80 -6.97 -9.10 13.32
N GLN A 81 -7.72 -10.17 13.58
CA GLN A 81 -8.07 -11.15 12.54
C GLN A 81 -8.95 -10.53 11.46
N GLN A 82 -9.85 -9.60 11.82
CA GLN A 82 -10.59 -8.80 10.84
C GLN A 82 -9.66 -7.95 9.98
N HIS A 83 -8.65 -7.31 10.58
CA HIS A 83 -7.63 -6.53 9.88
C HIS A 83 -6.83 -7.40 8.90
N ILE A 84 -6.27 -8.52 9.37
CA ILE A 84 -5.51 -9.46 8.54
C ILE A 84 -6.37 -9.96 7.38
N TYR A 85 -7.66 -10.26 7.63
CA TYR A 85 -8.59 -10.70 6.61
C TYR A 85 -8.86 -9.61 5.55
N LEU A 86 -9.13 -8.38 5.96
CA LEU A 86 -9.37 -7.26 5.04
C LEU A 86 -8.13 -6.92 4.21
N ARG A 87 -6.94 -6.93 4.82
CA ARG A 87 -5.69 -6.74 4.10
C ARG A 87 -5.42 -7.88 3.11
N SER A 88 -5.71 -9.12 3.49
CA SER A 88 -5.60 -10.27 2.57
C SER A 88 -6.58 -10.17 1.41
N LEU A 89 -7.74 -9.53 1.59
CA LEU A 89 -8.66 -9.22 0.51
C LEU A 89 -8.08 -8.14 -0.41
N GLN A 90 -7.51 -7.06 0.15
CA GLN A 90 -6.83 -6.01 -0.60
C GLN A 90 -5.72 -6.57 -1.49
N ASP A 91 -4.88 -7.47 -0.96
CA ASP A 91 -3.78 -8.09 -1.73
C ASP A 91 -4.22 -9.15 -2.74
N ARG A 92 -5.50 -9.51 -2.79
CA ARG A 92 -6.02 -10.49 -3.74
C ARG A 92 -6.88 -9.82 -4.82
N ASN A 93 -7.69 -8.85 -4.43
CA ASN A 93 -8.67 -8.19 -5.29
C ASN A 93 -9.00 -6.82 -4.70
N GLU A 94 -8.35 -5.78 -5.20
CA GLU A 94 -8.50 -4.42 -4.68
C GLU A 94 -9.87 -3.83 -4.98
N VAL A 95 -10.45 -4.13 -6.15
CA VAL A 95 -11.80 -3.67 -6.50
C VAL A 95 -12.83 -4.19 -5.49
N LEU A 96 -12.76 -5.49 -5.14
CA LEU A 96 -13.66 -6.09 -4.16
C LEU A 96 -13.39 -5.59 -2.74
N PHE A 97 -12.12 -5.35 -2.38
CA PHE A 97 -11.76 -4.73 -1.10
C PHE A 97 -12.39 -3.35 -0.94
N TYR A 98 -12.18 -2.45 -1.92
CA TYR A 98 -12.71 -1.09 -1.84
C TYR A 98 -14.23 -1.06 -1.97
N ALA A 99 -14.83 -1.90 -2.82
CA ALA A 99 -16.29 -2.00 -2.93
C ALA A 99 -16.94 -2.46 -1.62
N LEU A 100 -16.33 -3.42 -0.92
CA LEU A 100 -16.79 -3.84 0.41
C LEU A 100 -16.59 -2.74 1.47
N LEU A 101 -15.41 -2.09 1.45
CA LEU A 101 -15.06 -1.06 2.41
C LEU A 101 -15.99 0.16 2.31
N VAL A 102 -16.36 0.58 1.10
CA VAL A 102 -17.29 1.69 0.87
C VAL A 102 -18.69 1.37 1.40
N ASP A 103 -19.19 0.15 1.17
CA ASP A 103 -20.51 -0.28 1.67
C ASP A 103 -20.59 -0.32 3.21
N HIS A 104 -19.47 -0.58 3.88
CA HIS A 104 -19.37 -0.81 5.32
C HIS A 104 -18.36 0.10 6.02
N LEU A 105 -18.19 1.33 5.51
CA LEU A 105 -17.07 2.20 5.90
C LEU A 105 -17.03 2.47 7.41
N GLU A 106 -18.18 2.76 8.02
CA GLU A 106 -18.28 3.01 9.47
C GLU A 106 -17.83 1.80 10.30
N GLU A 107 -18.18 0.58 9.87
CA GLU A 107 -17.81 -0.66 10.57
C GLU A 107 -16.33 -1.03 10.34
N MET A 108 -15.82 -0.83 9.14
CA MET A 108 -14.49 -1.34 8.74
C MET A 108 -13.37 -0.32 8.91
N LEU A 109 -13.67 0.98 8.98
CA LEU A 109 -12.66 2.02 9.18
C LEU A 109 -11.86 1.80 10.49
N PRO A 110 -12.48 1.48 11.64
CA PRO A 110 -11.73 1.21 12.87
C PRO A 110 -10.84 -0.04 12.80
N ILE A 111 -11.10 -0.94 11.84
CA ILE A 111 -10.36 -2.19 11.63
C ILE A 111 -9.12 -1.96 10.75
N ILE A 112 -9.26 -1.20 9.66
CA ILE A 112 -8.13 -0.92 8.75
C ILE A 112 -7.28 0.28 9.18
N TYR A 113 -7.78 1.06 10.14
CA TYR A 113 -7.13 2.23 10.71
C TYR A 113 -7.25 2.20 12.25
N THR A 114 -7.25 3.36 12.92
CA THR A 114 -7.32 3.44 14.39
C THR A 114 -8.66 2.93 14.93
N PRO A 115 -8.68 2.13 16.01
CA PRO A 115 -7.53 1.77 16.85
C PRO A 115 -6.80 0.48 16.42
N THR A 116 -7.41 -0.41 15.63
CA THR A 116 -6.86 -1.76 15.36
C THR A 116 -5.53 -1.73 14.62
N VAL A 117 -5.28 -0.72 13.78
CA VAL A 117 -4.00 -0.56 13.10
C VAL A 117 -2.82 -0.44 14.06
N GLY A 118 -3.02 0.05 15.29
CA GLY A 118 -1.94 0.13 16.29
C GLY A 118 -1.40 -1.26 16.67
N GLU A 119 -2.30 -2.22 16.91
CA GLU A 119 -1.91 -3.61 17.17
C GLU A 119 -1.29 -4.26 15.92
N ALA A 120 -1.84 -3.99 14.74
CA ALA A 120 -1.30 -4.49 13.48
C ALA A 120 0.11 -3.95 13.17
N VAL A 121 0.42 -2.71 13.56
CA VAL A 121 1.76 -2.11 13.48
C VAL A 121 2.72 -2.82 14.42
N GLN A 122 2.32 -3.03 15.68
CA GLN A 122 3.16 -3.71 16.67
C GLN A 122 3.50 -5.15 16.28
N LEU A 123 2.57 -5.85 15.64
CA LEU A 123 2.71 -7.23 15.20
C LEU A 123 3.07 -7.35 13.70
N PHE A 124 3.46 -6.26 13.05
CA PHE A 124 3.57 -6.21 11.58
C PHE A 124 4.48 -7.30 11.01
N SER A 125 5.63 -7.53 11.63
CA SER A 125 6.58 -8.57 11.20
C SER A 125 5.98 -9.98 11.29
N ASP A 126 5.23 -10.25 12.35
CA ASP A 126 4.58 -11.56 12.57
C ASP A 126 3.42 -11.81 11.61
N ILE A 127 2.64 -10.77 11.28
CA ILE A 127 1.46 -10.86 10.42
C ILE A 127 1.78 -10.58 8.94
N TYR A 128 3.06 -10.41 8.61
CA TYR A 128 3.52 -10.11 7.25
C TYR A 128 3.14 -11.23 6.28
N ARG A 129 2.76 -10.86 5.05
CA ARG A 129 2.28 -11.83 4.04
C ARG A 129 2.82 -11.55 2.65
N LEU A 130 2.58 -10.33 2.18
CA LEU A 130 2.87 -9.88 0.83
C LEU A 130 3.45 -8.46 0.91
N PRO A 131 4.46 -8.16 0.09
CA PRO A 131 5.01 -6.81 0.01
C PRO A 131 3.99 -5.86 -0.60
N ARG A 132 3.83 -4.68 0.02
CA ARG A 132 3.02 -3.57 -0.50
C ARG A 132 3.75 -2.26 -0.20
N GLY A 133 3.99 -1.47 -1.24
CA GLY A 133 4.70 -0.19 -1.13
C GLY A 133 6.18 -0.29 -1.50
N LEU A 134 6.93 0.70 -1.03
CA LEU A 134 8.36 0.87 -1.25
C LEU A 134 9.06 1.01 0.10
N ALA A 135 10.24 0.41 0.24
CA ALA A 135 11.10 0.62 1.40
C ALA A 135 12.44 1.20 0.94
N ILE A 136 12.83 2.33 1.51
CA ILE A 136 14.17 2.90 1.39
C ILE A 136 14.80 2.82 2.78
N SER A 137 15.93 2.12 2.89
CA SER A 137 16.62 1.86 4.15
C SER A 137 18.08 2.31 4.10
N THR A 138 18.74 2.26 5.25
CA THR A 138 20.20 2.47 5.35
C THR A 138 21.03 1.52 4.47
N GLU A 139 20.46 0.37 4.08
CA GLU A 139 21.12 -0.63 3.24
C GLU A 139 20.98 -0.34 1.73
N ASN A 140 20.00 0.46 1.30
CA ASN A 140 19.71 0.68 -0.13
C ASN A 140 19.57 2.16 -0.53
N MET A 141 19.74 3.11 0.39
CA MET A 141 19.53 4.54 0.13
C MET A 141 20.37 5.11 -1.03
N ASP A 142 21.58 4.59 -1.26
CA ASP A 142 22.41 5.03 -2.39
C ASP A 142 21.86 4.54 -3.75
N GLU A 143 21.10 3.44 -3.73
CA GLU A 143 20.37 2.86 -4.87
C GLU A 143 18.89 3.27 -4.92
N ALA A 144 18.51 4.38 -4.27
CA ALA A 144 17.11 4.83 -4.20
C ALA A 144 16.45 5.00 -5.58
N GLU A 145 17.19 5.43 -6.61
CA GLU A 145 16.68 5.53 -7.99
C GLU A 145 16.27 4.16 -8.54
N LEU A 146 17.09 3.12 -8.31
CA LEU A 146 16.77 1.75 -8.69
C LEU A 146 15.55 1.23 -7.91
N ALA A 147 15.53 1.43 -6.59
CA ALA A 147 14.43 0.99 -5.73
C ALA A 147 13.10 1.65 -6.14
N VAL A 148 13.09 2.97 -6.31
CA VAL A 148 11.95 3.72 -6.82
C VAL A 148 11.58 3.24 -8.22
N GLY A 149 12.55 3.00 -9.11
CA GLY A 149 12.40 2.50 -10.48
C GLY A 149 11.75 1.10 -10.60
N ASN A 150 11.84 0.28 -9.56
CA ASN A 150 11.20 -1.04 -9.53
C ASN A 150 9.69 -1.00 -9.21
N PHE A 151 9.15 0.14 -8.75
CA PHE A 151 7.72 0.24 -8.48
C PHE A 151 6.91 0.08 -9.80
N PRO A 152 5.80 -0.68 -9.82
CA PRO A 152 5.19 -1.12 -11.08
C PRO A 152 4.32 -0.08 -11.79
N PHE A 153 4.06 1.08 -11.17
CA PHE A 153 3.18 2.12 -11.72
C PHE A 153 3.97 3.34 -12.15
N ASN A 154 3.67 3.88 -13.32
CA ASN A 154 4.35 5.03 -13.91
C ASN A 154 3.68 6.37 -13.58
N ASP A 155 2.42 6.35 -13.11
CA ASP A 155 1.65 7.56 -12.83
C ASP A 155 1.18 7.61 -11.37
N VAL A 156 2.13 7.53 -10.43
CA VAL A 156 1.86 7.71 -8.99
C VAL A 156 1.67 9.20 -8.69
N ARG A 157 0.64 9.54 -7.90
CA ARG A 157 0.28 10.94 -7.58
C ARG A 157 0.32 11.27 -6.09
N LEU A 158 0.21 10.26 -5.22
CA LEU A 158 0.30 10.44 -3.77
C LEU A 158 1.16 9.34 -3.16
N ALA A 159 2.23 9.74 -2.49
CA ALA A 159 2.93 8.90 -1.54
C ALA A 159 2.56 9.29 -0.11
N VAL A 160 2.39 8.29 0.75
CA VAL A 160 2.40 8.49 2.21
C VAL A 160 3.68 7.85 2.71
N ALA A 161 4.60 8.66 3.22
CA ALA A 161 5.91 8.23 3.68
C ALA A 161 6.02 8.39 5.19
N THR A 162 6.60 7.41 5.87
CA THR A 162 6.82 7.43 7.32
C THR A 162 8.21 6.89 7.65
N ASP A 163 8.84 7.43 8.70
CA ASP A 163 10.01 6.81 9.34
C ASP A 163 9.63 6.05 10.63
N SER A 164 8.34 6.02 10.93
CA SER A 164 7.72 5.27 12.02
C SER A 164 8.25 5.59 13.41
N SER A 165 8.86 6.76 13.59
CA SER A 165 9.48 7.18 14.85
C SER A 165 8.50 7.62 15.93
N ALA A 166 7.27 8.01 15.55
CA ALA A 166 6.26 8.48 16.48
C ALA A 166 4.84 8.08 16.07
N ILE A 167 4.59 6.78 15.87
CA ILE A 167 3.24 6.26 15.61
C ILE A 167 2.34 6.61 16.79
N LEU A 168 1.19 7.23 16.49
CA LEU A 168 0.31 7.84 17.49
C LEU A 168 -0.06 6.86 18.62
N GLY A 169 0.39 7.16 19.84
CA GLY A 169 0.06 6.41 21.05
C GLY A 169 0.90 5.16 21.31
N ILE A 170 1.73 4.73 20.36
CA ILE A 170 2.60 3.54 20.51
C ILE A 170 4.09 3.82 20.21
N GLY A 171 4.44 5.03 19.80
CA GLY A 171 5.84 5.49 19.69
C GLY A 171 6.57 4.89 18.50
N ASP A 172 7.86 4.61 18.69
CA ASP A 172 8.72 4.00 17.68
C ASP A 172 8.26 2.56 17.38
N GLN A 173 8.03 2.26 16.11
CA GLN A 173 7.62 0.92 15.65
C GLN A 173 8.51 0.38 14.52
N GLY A 174 9.58 1.11 14.17
CA GLY A 174 10.43 0.79 13.03
C GLY A 174 9.62 0.45 11.77
N PHE A 175 10.05 -0.57 11.04
CA PHE A 175 9.41 -1.00 9.78
C PHE A 175 7.92 -1.35 9.89
N GLY A 176 7.42 -1.63 11.10
CA GLY A 176 6.01 -1.95 11.31
C GLY A 176 5.06 -0.78 11.00
N GLY A 177 5.55 0.46 11.05
CA GLY A 177 4.73 1.63 10.75
C GLY A 177 4.29 1.77 9.29
N MET A 178 4.86 0.96 8.37
CA MET A 178 4.38 0.81 6.99
C MET A 178 2.86 0.56 6.92
N ALA A 179 2.28 -0.13 7.92
CA ALA A 179 0.85 -0.36 8.00
C ALA A 179 0.01 0.93 8.10
N ILE A 180 0.57 2.02 8.67
CA ILE A 180 -0.08 3.33 8.70
C ILE A 180 -0.16 3.93 7.31
N ALA A 181 0.95 3.93 6.55
CA ALA A 181 0.97 4.44 5.18
C ALA A 181 -0.03 3.69 4.29
N ILE A 182 -0.05 2.36 4.39
CA ILE A 182 -1.04 1.51 3.71
C ILE A 182 -2.47 1.86 4.12
N GLY A 183 -2.73 2.04 5.43
CA GLY A 183 -4.05 2.40 5.95
C GLY A 183 -4.55 3.76 5.49
N LYS A 184 -3.70 4.79 5.56
CA LYS A 184 -4.04 6.13 5.08
C LYS A 184 -4.38 6.13 3.60
N LEU A 185 -3.60 5.44 2.77
CA LEU A 185 -3.88 5.36 1.34
C LEU A 185 -5.18 4.60 1.05
N SER A 186 -5.52 3.57 1.83
CA SER A 186 -6.85 2.94 1.74
C SER A 186 -7.99 3.93 2.01
N ILE A 187 -7.82 4.86 2.96
CA ILE A 187 -8.80 5.91 3.26
C ILE A 187 -8.87 6.94 2.12
N TYR A 188 -7.73 7.38 1.58
CA TYR A 188 -7.69 8.27 0.42
C TYR A 188 -8.45 7.72 -0.77
N THR A 189 -8.37 6.42 -1.01
CA THR A 189 -9.15 5.77 -2.07
C THR A 189 -10.63 5.66 -1.71
N ALA A 190 -10.97 5.11 -0.54
CA ALA A 190 -12.36 4.84 -0.16
C ALA A 190 -13.19 6.12 0.06
N ALA A 191 -12.60 7.14 0.68
CA ALA A 191 -13.29 8.39 1.04
C ALA A 191 -12.95 9.54 0.08
N GLY A 192 -11.73 9.59 -0.46
CA GLY A 192 -11.27 10.66 -1.36
C GLY A 192 -11.41 10.35 -2.85
N GLY A 193 -11.73 9.12 -3.22
CA GLY A 193 -11.86 8.70 -4.63
C GLY A 193 -10.53 8.63 -5.39
N LEU A 194 -9.39 8.71 -4.70
CA LEU A 194 -8.08 8.57 -5.32
C LEU A 194 -7.88 7.14 -5.83
N GLY A 195 -7.61 6.97 -7.12
CA GLY A 195 -7.35 5.66 -7.71
C GLY A 195 -6.20 4.94 -6.99
N PRO A 196 -6.36 3.67 -6.58
CA PRO A 196 -5.28 2.93 -5.90
C PRO A 196 -4.03 2.78 -6.76
N ASP A 197 -4.17 2.79 -8.09
CA ASP A 197 -3.08 2.84 -9.07
C ASP A 197 -2.27 4.15 -9.06
N LYS A 198 -2.69 5.15 -8.26
CA LYS A 198 -2.04 6.46 -8.08
C LYS A 198 -1.39 6.61 -6.70
N THR A 199 -1.37 5.54 -5.91
CA THR A 199 -0.94 5.57 -4.51
C THR A 199 0.36 4.81 -4.29
N LEU A 200 1.20 5.27 -3.36
CA LEU A 200 2.45 4.63 -2.99
C LEU A 200 2.71 4.74 -1.47
N PRO A 201 2.54 3.65 -0.70
CA PRO A 201 3.00 3.63 0.68
C PRO A 201 4.53 3.50 0.72
N VAL A 202 5.20 4.30 1.55
CA VAL A 202 6.66 4.32 1.68
C VAL A 202 7.07 4.19 3.14
N GLU A 203 8.00 3.27 3.40
CA GLU A 203 8.74 3.18 4.67
C GLU A 203 10.16 3.70 4.45
N LEU A 204 10.57 4.64 5.29
CA LEU A 204 11.91 5.20 5.36
C LEU A 204 12.61 4.56 6.56
N ASP A 205 13.16 3.37 6.35
CA ASP A 205 13.70 2.53 7.42
C ASP A 205 15.11 2.97 7.82
N VAL A 206 15.14 3.92 8.75
CA VAL A 206 16.36 4.52 9.31
C VAL A 206 16.87 3.76 10.55
N GLY A 207 16.32 2.59 10.85
CA GLY A 207 16.50 1.89 12.12
C GLY A 207 15.38 2.17 13.14
N THR A 208 15.50 1.57 14.32
CA THR A 208 14.56 1.74 15.42
C THR A 208 15.29 1.72 16.75
N ASP A 209 14.88 2.56 17.69
CA ASP A 209 15.46 2.63 19.05
C ASP A 209 14.80 1.63 20.00
N ARG A 210 13.88 0.80 19.50
CA ARG A 210 13.31 -0.32 20.23
C ARG A 210 14.24 -1.52 20.22
N GLU A 211 14.94 -1.70 21.33
CA GLU A 211 15.85 -2.85 21.54
C GLU A 211 15.16 -4.20 21.31
N ASP A 212 13.89 -4.32 21.69
CA ASP A 212 13.12 -5.56 21.52
C ASP A 212 12.84 -5.89 20.05
N LEU A 213 12.67 -4.90 19.17
CA LEU A 213 12.61 -5.11 17.71
C LEU A 213 13.99 -5.43 17.12
N VAL A 214 15.03 -4.71 17.56
CA VAL A 214 16.40 -4.90 17.04
C VAL A 214 16.92 -6.31 17.28
N VAL A 215 16.63 -6.90 18.45
CA VAL A 215 17.08 -8.26 18.80
C VAL A 215 16.14 -9.37 18.33
N ASP A 216 14.92 -9.05 17.89
CA ASP A 216 13.96 -10.05 17.43
C ASP A 216 14.42 -10.64 16.08
N PRO A 217 14.67 -11.97 16.00
CA PRO A 217 15.05 -12.61 14.75
C PRO A 217 13.97 -12.57 13.66
N LEU A 218 12.71 -12.25 14.00
CA LEU A 218 11.59 -12.15 13.07
C LEU A 218 11.34 -10.71 12.58
N TYR A 219 11.96 -9.70 13.20
CA TYR A 219 11.78 -8.31 12.78
C TYR A 219 12.29 -8.10 11.34
N LEU A 220 11.45 -7.46 10.52
CA LEU A 220 11.68 -7.29 9.07
C LEU A 220 12.45 -6.02 8.69
N GLY A 221 12.60 -5.06 9.61
CA GLY A 221 13.38 -3.84 9.36
C GLY A 221 14.87 -4.02 9.62
N VAL A 222 15.62 -2.94 9.36
CA VAL A 222 17.05 -2.87 9.67
C VAL A 222 17.29 -2.97 11.18
N ARG A 223 18.27 -3.79 11.57
CA ARG A 223 18.51 -4.18 12.98
C ARG A 223 19.60 -3.35 13.63
N HIS A 224 19.41 -2.04 13.63
CA HIS A 224 20.25 -1.09 14.34
C HIS A 224 19.42 0.09 14.87
N SER A 225 19.97 0.81 15.85
CA SER A 225 19.40 2.06 16.36
C SER A 225 19.24 3.12 15.27
N ARG A 226 18.35 4.09 15.47
CA ARG A 226 18.07 5.11 14.45
C ARG A 226 19.33 5.89 14.07
N ILE A 227 19.53 6.08 12.77
CA ILE A 227 20.52 7.05 12.28
C ILE A 227 20.00 8.48 12.50
N HIS A 228 20.91 9.43 12.64
CA HIS A 228 20.60 10.83 12.96
C HIS A 228 21.46 11.81 12.16
N GLY A 229 21.10 13.09 12.21
CA GLY A 229 21.90 14.17 11.61
C GLY A 229 22.05 14.00 10.10
N ASP A 230 23.26 14.21 9.60
CA ASP A 230 23.54 14.23 8.16
C ASP A 230 23.24 12.89 7.48
N GLU A 231 23.48 11.76 8.15
CA GLU A 231 23.21 10.43 7.59
C GLU A 231 21.71 10.19 7.41
N TYR A 232 20.90 10.59 8.40
CA TYR A 232 19.45 10.55 8.31
C TYR A 232 18.95 11.38 7.12
N PHE A 233 19.41 12.63 7.01
CA PHE A 233 18.96 13.50 5.92
C PHE A 233 19.50 13.08 4.56
N HIS A 234 20.66 12.43 4.49
CA HIS A 234 21.13 11.79 3.26
C HIS A 234 20.11 10.77 2.75
N LEU A 235 19.62 9.85 3.60
CA LEU A 235 18.58 8.90 3.19
C LEU A 235 17.32 9.60 2.65
N ILE A 236 16.82 10.61 3.35
CA ILE A 236 15.61 11.33 2.93
C ILE A 236 15.87 12.12 1.64
N ASP A 237 17.04 12.73 1.48
CA ASP A 237 17.42 13.45 0.26
C ASP A 237 17.46 12.49 -0.94
N ARG A 238 18.08 11.31 -0.78
CA ARG A 238 18.12 10.27 -1.83
C ARG A 238 16.73 9.81 -2.22
N PHE A 239 15.84 9.61 -1.25
CA PHE A 239 14.43 9.30 -1.52
C PHE A 239 13.73 10.42 -2.29
N VAL A 240 13.84 11.67 -1.82
CA VAL A 240 13.19 12.84 -2.45
C VAL A 240 13.69 13.06 -3.87
N GLU A 241 14.99 12.95 -4.10
CA GLU A 241 15.59 13.03 -5.44
C GLU A 241 15.04 11.95 -6.37
N ALA A 242 15.06 10.68 -5.92
CA ALA A 242 14.58 9.57 -6.73
C ALA A 242 13.07 9.66 -7.04
N ILE A 243 12.25 9.98 -6.04
CA ILE A 243 10.79 10.00 -6.21
C ILE A 243 10.32 11.16 -7.08
N THR A 244 10.95 12.34 -6.96
CA THR A 244 10.59 13.51 -7.78
C THR A 244 11.15 13.41 -9.21
N ALA A 245 12.29 12.74 -9.40
CA ALA A 245 12.80 12.43 -10.72
C ALA A 245 11.87 11.46 -11.47
N ARG A 246 11.36 10.42 -10.79
CA ARG A 246 10.44 9.45 -11.41
C ARG A 246 9.02 10.00 -11.59
N TYR A 247 8.49 10.71 -10.59
CA TYR A 247 7.12 11.21 -10.58
C TYR A 247 7.09 12.73 -10.34
N PRO A 248 7.21 13.55 -11.40
CA PRO A 248 7.30 15.00 -11.27
C PRO A 248 6.09 15.68 -10.60
N ASP A 249 4.91 15.05 -10.68
CA ASP A 249 3.65 15.57 -10.16
C ASP A 249 3.23 14.92 -8.83
N ILE A 250 4.12 14.19 -8.15
CA ILE A 250 3.79 13.48 -6.91
C ILE A 250 3.63 14.44 -5.74
N ILE A 251 2.64 14.16 -4.89
CA ILE A 251 2.51 14.72 -3.55
C ILE A 251 3.08 13.71 -2.56
N VAL A 252 3.92 14.14 -1.61
CA VAL A 252 4.41 13.28 -0.53
C VAL A 252 3.86 13.77 0.80
N GLN A 253 2.98 12.98 1.41
CA GLN A 253 2.53 13.22 2.77
C GLN A 253 3.48 12.54 3.76
N TRP A 254 4.10 13.33 4.63
CA TRP A 254 4.92 12.83 5.73
C TRP A 254 4.05 12.44 6.91
N GLU A 255 4.20 11.22 7.41
CA GLU A 255 3.34 10.65 8.44
C GLU A 255 4.13 10.08 9.63
N ASP A 256 3.63 10.31 10.84
CA ASP A 256 4.12 9.72 12.10
C ASP A 256 5.64 9.83 12.36
N PHE A 257 6.21 10.97 11.94
CA PHE A 257 7.56 11.39 12.34
C PHE A 257 7.55 11.97 13.75
N SER A 258 8.65 11.81 14.47
CA SER A 258 8.88 12.53 15.73
C SER A 258 8.75 14.03 15.50
N LYS A 259 8.26 14.76 16.52
CA LYS A 259 7.89 16.17 16.36
C LYS A 259 8.99 17.03 15.75
N ASP A 260 10.22 16.91 16.27
CA ASP A 260 11.35 17.73 15.80
C ASP A 260 11.77 17.33 14.38
N THR A 261 11.78 16.02 14.09
CA THR A 261 12.03 15.49 12.74
C THR A 261 10.98 15.96 11.73
N ALA A 262 9.69 15.94 12.10
CA ALA A 262 8.60 16.37 11.24
C ALA A 262 8.77 17.82 10.80
N PHE A 263 9.12 18.73 11.72
CA PHE A 263 9.39 20.13 11.38
C PHE A 263 10.63 20.29 10.50
N ALA A 264 11.70 19.53 10.76
CA ALA A 264 12.92 19.59 9.97
C ALA A 264 12.72 19.08 8.54
N VAL A 265 12.01 17.95 8.37
CA VAL A 265 11.63 17.38 7.07
C VAL A 265 10.74 18.37 6.32
N LEU A 266 9.70 18.90 6.96
CA LEU A 266 8.82 19.87 6.33
C LEU A 266 9.57 21.11 5.83
N GLU A 267 10.41 21.72 6.68
CA GLU A 267 11.15 22.93 6.29
C GLU A 267 12.16 22.66 5.17
N ARG A 268 12.79 21.49 5.17
CA ARG A 268 13.76 21.09 4.14
C ARG A 268 13.11 20.84 2.77
N TYR A 269 11.93 20.23 2.73
CA TYR A 269 11.36 19.69 1.47
C TYR A 269 10.14 20.44 0.92
N ARG A 270 9.45 21.28 1.70
CA ARG A 270 8.24 22.03 1.27
C ARG A 270 8.39 22.92 0.04
N LYS A 271 9.63 23.25 -0.37
CA LYS A 271 9.93 24.03 -1.59
C LYS A 271 10.44 23.17 -2.74
N ARG A 272 10.70 21.88 -2.50
CA ARG A 272 11.21 20.91 -3.48
C ARG A 272 10.08 20.08 -4.09
N LEU A 273 9.05 19.78 -3.31
CA LEU A 273 7.86 19.06 -3.75
C LEU A 273 6.62 19.49 -2.93
N PRO A 274 5.40 19.24 -3.42
CA PRO A 274 4.19 19.41 -2.63
C PRO A 274 4.13 18.37 -1.51
N SER A 275 4.16 18.82 -0.25
CA SER A 275 4.13 17.97 0.94
C SER A 275 3.37 18.59 2.10
#